data_AF-A0A373J8X5-F1
#
_entry.id   AF-A0A373J8X5-F1
#
_cell.length_a   1.000
_cell.length_b   1.000
_cell.length_c   1.000
_cell.angle_alpha   90.00
_cell.angle_beta   90.00
_cell.angle_gamma   90.00
#
_symmetry.space_group_name_H-M   'P 1'
#
loop_
_entity.id
_entity.type
_entity.pdbx_description
1 polymer ?
#
loop_
_entity_poly.entity_id
_entity_poly.type
_entity_poly.pdbx_seq_one_letter_code
_entity_poly.pdbx_strand_id
1 'polypeptide(L)'
;MKQLKTRMGTFEIDTYKVPKEYQCYGIETISRTNDTHWSVCTISQSVKVNDKVYSPVLYQSCMHPEQVTIYPLKVEQDGEKITFVTRYDKAEYNLKEKEIKAEFCMWYPKLKKKRCNPCQNCGRC
;
A
#
# COMPACT_ATOMS: atom_id res chain seq x y z
N MET A 1 7.74 1.40 -14.85
CA MET A 1 6.30 1.63 -14.71
C MET A 1 5.54 0.56 -15.47
N LYS A 2 4.67 -0.16 -14.77
CA LYS A 2 3.73 -1.14 -15.34
C LYS A 2 2.32 -0.77 -14.92
N GLN A 3 1.33 -1.12 -15.73
CA GLN A 3 -0.06 -0.72 -15.48
C GLN A 3 -1.04 -1.87 -15.68
N LEU A 4 -2.09 -1.87 -14.87
CA LEU A 4 -3.24 -2.76 -14.99
C LEU A 4 -4.52 -1.94 -14.98
N LYS A 5 -5.21 -1.89 -16.13
CA LYS A 5 -6.54 -1.29 -16.23
C LYS A 5 -7.60 -2.28 -15.77
N THR A 6 -8.47 -1.85 -14.87
CA THR A 6 -9.54 -2.64 -14.27
C THR A 6 -10.85 -1.85 -14.32
N ARG A 7 -11.97 -2.47 -13.93
CA ARG A 7 -13.25 -1.77 -13.81
C ARG A 7 -13.25 -0.72 -12.69
N MET A 8 -12.47 -0.91 -11.63
CA MET A 8 -12.38 0.05 -10.53
C MET A 8 -11.50 1.25 -10.88
N GLY A 9 -10.52 1.07 -11.76
CA GLY A 9 -9.53 2.07 -12.11
C GLY A 9 -8.23 1.45 -12.60
N THR A 10 -7.17 2.24 -12.63
CA THR A 10 -5.86 1.81 -13.14
C THR A 10 -4.87 1.67 -12.00
N PHE A 11 -4.35 0.47 -11.81
CA PHE A 11 -3.18 0.25 -10.97
C PHE A 11 -1.92 0.61 -11.76
N GLU A 12 -1.03 1.37 -11.13
CA GLU A 12 0.29 1.71 -11.65
C GLU A 12 1.34 1.34 -10.61
N ILE A 13 2.29 0.49 -11.01
CA ILE A 13 3.38 0.03 -10.15
C ILE A 13 4.73 0.42 -10.75
N ASP A 14 5.79 0.25 -9.96
CA ASP A 14 7.15 0.65 -10.29
C ASP A 14 7.23 2.17 -10.55
N THR A 15 6.44 2.98 -9.84
CA THR A 15 6.46 4.46 -9.93
C THR A 15 7.33 5.10 -8.85
N TYR A 16 7.63 4.35 -7.77
CA TYR A 16 8.51 4.79 -6.70
C TYR A 16 9.77 3.91 -6.61
N LYS A 17 10.94 4.55 -6.46
CA LYS A 17 12.20 3.87 -6.15
C LYS A 17 12.38 3.83 -4.63
N VAL A 18 12.31 2.63 -4.07
CA VAL A 18 12.52 2.43 -2.63
C VAL A 18 13.96 2.81 -2.24
N PRO A 19 14.15 3.62 -1.19
CA PRO A 19 15.48 3.91 -0.64
C PRO A 19 16.18 2.60 -0.24
N LYS A 20 17.49 2.51 -0.45
CA LYS A 20 18.25 1.28 -0.20
C LYS A 20 18.22 0.86 1.27
N GLU A 21 17.98 1.81 2.16
CA GLU A 21 17.91 1.66 3.60
C GLU A 21 16.60 1.00 4.04
N TYR A 22 15.57 0.99 3.18
CA TYR A 22 14.26 0.44 3.51
C TYR A 22 14.15 -1.00 3.02
N GLN A 23 13.67 -1.86 3.91
CA GLN A 23 13.29 -3.23 3.55
C GLN A 23 11.89 -3.22 2.94
N CYS A 24 11.66 -4.01 1.90
CA CYS A 24 10.34 -4.15 1.29
C CYS A 24 9.85 -5.60 1.44
N TYR A 25 8.72 -5.79 2.11
CA TYR A 25 8.14 -7.11 2.37
C TYR A 25 7.24 -7.56 1.21
N GLY A 26 7.85 -7.68 0.03
CA GLY A 26 7.19 -8.03 -1.22
C GLY A 26 7.80 -7.29 -2.40
N ILE A 27 7.46 -7.74 -3.61
CA ILE A 27 7.92 -7.14 -4.86
C ILE A 27 6.70 -6.54 -5.56
N GLU A 28 6.86 -5.38 -6.18
CA GLU A 28 5.80 -4.83 -7.01
C GLU A 28 5.54 -5.75 -8.20
N THR A 29 4.31 -6.23 -8.33
CA THR A 29 3.97 -7.24 -9.33
C THR A 29 2.53 -7.08 -9.75
N ILE A 30 2.31 -7.26 -11.05
CA ILE A 30 0.99 -7.47 -11.64
C ILE A 30 1.01 -8.90 -12.18
N SER A 31 0.08 -9.71 -11.72
CA SER A 31 -0.12 -11.08 -12.19
C SER A 31 -1.54 -11.20 -12.74
N ARG A 32 -1.69 -11.78 -13.92
CA ARG A 32 -2.99 -12.03 -14.54
C ARG A 32 -3.07 -13.52 -14.89
N THR A 33 -4.00 -14.21 -14.27
CA THR A 33 -4.27 -15.62 -14.56
C THR A 33 -5.19 -15.73 -15.77
N ASN A 34 -6.23 -14.88 -15.81
CA ASN A 34 -7.16 -14.74 -16.94
C ASN A 34 -7.82 -13.35 -16.88
N ASP A 35 -8.84 -13.10 -17.71
CA ASP A 35 -9.49 -11.79 -17.79
C ASP A 35 -10.25 -11.37 -16.53
N THR A 36 -10.69 -12.33 -15.72
CA THR A 36 -11.47 -12.08 -14.50
C THR A 36 -10.69 -12.37 -13.21
N HIS A 37 -9.50 -12.96 -13.30
CA HIS A 37 -8.63 -13.27 -12.17
C HIS A 37 -7.25 -12.65 -12.33
N TRP A 38 -6.96 -11.67 -11.47
CA TRP A 38 -5.69 -10.97 -11.42
C TRP A 38 -5.32 -10.58 -9.99
N SER A 39 -4.03 -10.33 -9.77
CA SER A 39 -3.52 -9.79 -8.52
C SER A 39 -2.48 -8.69 -8.76
N VAL A 40 -2.43 -7.75 -7.83
CA VAL A 40 -1.49 -6.64 -7.77
C VAL A 40 -0.87 -6.62 -6.38
N CYS A 41 0.46 -6.59 -6.33
CA CYS A 41 1.21 -6.24 -5.14
C CYS A 41 1.87 -4.90 -5.43
N THR A 42 1.57 -3.86 -4.64
CA THR A 42 2.08 -2.51 -4.88
C THR A 42 2.57 -1.84 -3.61
N ILE A 43 3.64 -1.07 -3.76
CA ILE A 43 4.12 -0.08 -2.80
C ILE A 43 4.06 1.35 -3.37
N SER A 44 3.53 1.50 -4.57
CA SER A 44 3.51 2.74 -5.35
C SER A 44 2.17 3.46 -5.29
N GLN A 45 1.09 2.77 -4.89
CA GLN A 45 -0.26 3.32 -4.89
C GLN A 45 -1.08 2.92 -3.67
N SER A 46 -2.00 3.81 -3.31
CA SER A 46 -3.11 3.56 -2.39
C SER A 46 -4.43 3.63 -3.14
N VAL A 47 -5.42 2.87 -2.67
CA VAL A 47 -6.78 2.87 -3.20
C VAL A 47 -7.73 3.27 -2.09
N LYS A 48 -8.51 4.32 -2.32
CA LYS A 48 -9.66 4.66 -1.47
C LYS A 48 -10.89 4.00 -2.07
N VAL A 49 -11.56 3.16 -1.31
CA VAL A 49 -12.82 2.53 -1.70
C VAL A 49 -13.90 3.05 -0.76
N ASN A 50 -14.90 3.72 -1.33
CA ASN A 50 -15.89 4.52 -0.61
C ASN A 50 -15.18 5.54 0.30
N ASP A 51 -15.10 5.30 1.62
CA ASP A 51 -14.40 6.17 2.57
C ASP A 51 -13.19 5.52 3.26
N LYS A 52 -12.87 4.26 2.93
CA LYS A 52 -11.72 3.55 3.51
C LYS A 52 -10.53 3.58 2.57
N VAL A 53 -9.37 3.97 3.08
CA VAL A 53 -8.10 3.98 2.34
C VAL A 53 -7.34 2.69 2.62
N TYR A 54 -7.00 1.98 1.56
CA TYR A 54 -6.08 0.86 1.55
C TYR A 54 -4.76 1.34 0.97
N SER A 55 -3.71 1.31 1.77
CA SER A 55 -2.39 1.76 1.33
C SER A 55 -1.30 0.79 1.75
N PRO A 56 -0.13 0.84 1.10
CA PRO A 56 1.08 0.31 1.68
C PRO A 56 1.31 0.90 3.07
N VAL A 57 2.01 0.16 3.92
CA VAL A 57 2.30 0.56 5.30
C VAL A 57 3.80 0.73 5.46
N LEU A 58 4.21 1.94 5.86
CA LEU A 58 5.56 2.21 6.31
C LEU A 58 5.64 1.94 7.81
N TYR A 59 6.46 0.96 8.19
CA TYR A 59 6.67 0.55 9.56
C TYR A 59 8.12 0.82 9.97
N GLN A 60 8.32 1.43 11.13
CA GLN A 60 9.64 1.59 11.75
C GLN A 60 9.62 0.87 13.09
N SER A 61 10.59 -0.01 13.32
CA SER A 61 10.70 -0.72 14.59
C SER A 61 10.96 0.26 15.74
N CYS A 62 10.27 0.07 16.86
CA CYS A 62 10.51 0.87 18.06
C CYS A 62 11.80 0.48 18.79
N MET A 63 12.20 -0.79 18.71
CA MET A 63 13.45 -1.29 19.30
C MET A 63 14.66 -1.04 18.39
N HIS A 64 14.43 -0.97 17.08
CA HIS A 64 15.46 -0.83 16.05
C HIS A 64 15.06 0.26 15.04
N PRO A 65 15.16 1.56 15.38
CA PRO A 65 14.67 2.65 14.54
C PRO A 65 15.32 2.73 13.14
N GLU A 66 16.52 2.17 12.98
CA GLU A 66 17.19 2.00 11.70
C GLU A 66 16.47 1.01 10.77
N GLN A 67 15.67 0.10 11.33
CA GLN A 67 14.89 -0.87 10.57
C GLN A 67 13.55 -0.27 10.15
N VAL A 68 13.51 0.15 8.89
CA VAL A 68 12.32 0.67 8.24
C VAL A 68 11.86 -0.35 7.20
N THR A 69 10.61 -0.81 7.33
CA THR A 69 10.02 -1.82 6.46
C THR A 69 8.76 -1.29 5.79
N ILE A 70 8.64 -1.48 4.48
CA ILE A 70 7.42 -1.23 3.72
C ILE A 70 6.68 -2.56 3.54
N TYR A 71 5.41 -2.57 3.93
CA TYR A 71 4.48 -3.65 3.62
C TYR A 71 3.60 -3.22 2.45
N PRO A 72 3.57 -4.00 1.35
CA PRO A 72 2.78 -3.65 0.18
C PRO A 72 1.28 -3.75 0.45
N LEU A 73 0.52 -2.99 -0.33
CA LEU A 73 -0.89 -3.27 -0.56
C LEU A 73 -0.99 -4.43 -1.55
N LYS A 74 -1.70 -5.48 -1.16
CA LYS A 74 -2.06 -6.57 -2.06
C LYS A 74 -3.53 -6.44 -2.45
N VAL A 75 -3.81 -6.54 -3.73
CA VAL A 75 -5.16 -6.54 -4.28
C VAL A 75 -5.31 -7.77 -5.15
N GLU A 76 -6.39 -8.50 -4.96
CA GLU A 76 -6.73 -9.65 -5.80
C GLU A 76 -8.18 -9.54 -6.22
N GLN A 77 -8.45 -9.70 -7.51
CA GLN A 77 -9.80 -9.84 -8.02
C GLN A 77 -9.97 -11.24 -8.58
N ASP A 78 -11.03 -11.91 -8.16
CA ASP A 78 -11.50 -13.18 -8.73
C ASP A 78 -12.98 -13.03 -9.12
N GLY A 79 -13.23 -12.99 -10.42
CA GLY A 79 -14.55 -12.71 -10.96
C GLY A 79 -15.01 -11.31 -10.59
N GLU A 80 -16.04 -11.25 -9.75
CA GLU A 80 -16.66 -10.02 -9.25
C GLU A 80 -16.22 -9.70 -7.82
N LYS A 81 -15.51 -10.61 -7.16
CA LYS A 81 -14.99 -10.38 -5.83
C LYS A 81 -13.63 -9.72 -5.93
N ILE A 82 -13.45 -8.60 -5.24
CA ILE A 82 -12.14 -7.96 -5.08
C ILE A 82 -11.76 -7.90 -3.60
N THR A 83 -10.51 -8.23 -3.31
CA THR A 83 -9.96 -8.33 -1.96
C THR A 83 -8.77 -7.38 -1.84
N PHE A 84 -8.79 -6.53 -0.82
CA PHE A 84 -7.69 -5.66 -0.43
C PHE A 84 -7.07 -6.19 0.85
N VAL A 85 -5.75 -6.36 0.85
CA VAL A 85 -4.97 -6.82 2.01
C VAL A 85 -3.83 -5.84 2.27
N THR A 86 -3.82 -5.26 3.46
CA THR A 86 -2.70 -4.49 3.99
C THR A 86 -2.04 -5.27 5.12
N ARG A 87 -1.06 -4.67 5.81
CA ARG A 87 -0.49 -5.27 7.02
C ARG A 87 -1.52 -5.48 8.13
N TYR A 88 -2.50 -4.58 8.26
CA TYR A 88 -3.39 -4.53 9.42
C TYR A 88 -4.84 -4.88 9.10
N ASP A 89 -5.22 -4.80 7.83
CA ASP A 89 -6.59 -4.93 7.39
C ASP A 89 -6.70 -5.89 6.21
N LYS A 90 -7.82 -6.62 6.19
CA LYS A 90 -8.32 -7.31 5.00
C LYS A 90 -9.76 -6.88 4.77
N ALA A 91 -10.11 -6.58 3.53
CA ALA A 91 -11.48 -6.25 3.14
C ALA A 91 -11.82 -6.85 1.78
N GLU A 92 -13.10 -7.16 1.60
CA GLU A 92 -13.62 -7.79 0.40
C GLU A 92 -14.84 -6.99 -0.08
N TYR A 93 -14.95 -6.80 -1.39
CA TYR A 93 -16.04 -6.08 -2.04
C TYR A 93 -16.57 -6.86 -3.24
N ASN A 94 -17.86 -6.68 -3.55
CA ASN A 94 -18.48 -7.26 -4.73
C ASN A 94 -18.70 -6.18 -5.80
N LEU A 95 -17.99 -6.29 -6.93
CA LEU A 95 -18.02 -5.36 -8.05
C LEU A 95 -19.38 -5.20 -8.74
N LYS A 96 -20.37 -6.07 -8.46
CA LYS A 96 -21.76 -5.88 -8.93
C LYS A 96 -22.53 -4.84 -8.12
N GLU A 97 -22.06 -4.49 -6.93
CA GLU A 97 -22.72 -3.49 -6.10
C GLU A 97 -22.58 -2.11 -6.76
N LYS A 98 -23.71 -1.44 -6.98
CA LYS A 98 -23.80 -0.19 -7.78
C LYS A 98 -23.05 1.00 -7.15
N GLU A 99 -22.58 0.88 -5.90
CA GLU A 99 -22.06 2.00 -5.12
C GLU A 99 -20.55 2.01 -4.92
N ILE A 100 -19.81 1.05 -5.49
CA ILE A 100 -18.34 1.01 -5.31
C ILE A 100 -17.69 2.17 -6.06
N LYS A 101 -17.26 3.18 -5.31
CA LYS A 101 -16.44 4.29 -5.81
C LYS A 101 -15.00 4.06 -5.38
N ALA A 102 -14.10 4.02 -6.35
CA ALA A 102 -12.68 3.82 -6.10
C ALA A 102 -11.86 5.00 -6.62
N GLU A 103 -10.97 5.52 -5.77
CA GLU A 103 -10.00 6.55 -6.13
C GLU A 103 -8.60 6.02 -5.93
N PHE A 104 -7.74 6.24 -6.92
CA PHE A 104 -6.36 5.77 -6.93
C PHE A 104 -5.44 6.95 -6.71
N CYS A 105 -4.52 6.83 -5.76
CA CYS A 105 -3.57 7.89 -5.45
C CYS A 105 -2.16 7.30 -5.40
N MET A 106 -1.19 8.05 -5.91
CA MET A 106 0.22 7.70 -5.72
C MET A 106 0.56 7.72 -4.24
N TRP A 107 1.27 6.70 -3.81
CA TRP A 107 1.71 6.55 -2.43
C TRP A 107 3.23 6.64 -2.37
N TYR A 108 3.73 7.38 -1.39
CA TYR A 108 5.15 7.54 -1.14
C TYR A 108 5.41 7.36 0.35
N PRO A 109 6.42 6.56 0.74
CA PRO A 109 6.74 6.38 2.14
C PRO A 109 7.26 7.71 2.72
N LYS A 110 6.60 8.18 3.77
CA LYS A 110 7.01 9.38 4.51
C LYS A 110 7.13 9.05 5.99
N LEU A 111 8.37 8.92 6.48
CA LEU A 111 8.62 8.92 7.92
C LEU A 111 8.33 10.31 8.45
N LYS A 112 7.34 10.43 9.34
CA LYS A 112 7.20 11.64 10.15
C LYS A 112 8.36 11.64 11.14
N LYS A 113 9.28 12.61 11.02
CA LYS A 113 10.26 12.85 12.08
C LYS A 113 9.48 13.08 13.37
N LYS A 114 9.65 12.20 14.36
CA LYS A 114 9.13 12.46 15.70
C LYS A 114 9.79 13.75 16.17
N ARG A 115 9.00 14.69 16.69
CA ARG A 115 9.57 15.85 17.38
C ARG A 115 10.37 15.27 18.54
N CYS A 116 11.65 15.64 18.62
CA CYS A 116 12.41 15.35 19.81
C CYS A 116 11.75 16.10 20.97
N ASN A 117 11.43 15.38 22.04
CA ASN A 117 11.17 15.99 23.34
C ASN A 117 12.53 16.03 24.05
N PRO A 118 13.18 17.20 24.15
CA PRO A 118 14.51 17.29 24.75
C PRO A 118 14.47 16.82 26.20
N CYS A 119 15.45 16.00 26.57
CA CYS A 119 15.60 15.53 27.93
C CYS A 119 15.70 16.72 28.89
N GLN A 120 14.85 16.77 29.91
CA GLN A 120 14.84 17.86 30.90
C GLN A 120 16.14 17.93 31.73
N ASN A 121 16.91 16.85 31.79
CA ASN A 121 18.13 16.79 32.58
C ASN A 121 19.39 17.18 31.79
N CYS A 122 19.49 16.83 30.50
CA CYS A 122 20.70 17.09 29.71
C CYS A 122 20.48 17.94 28.45
N GLY A 123 19.23 18.34 28.17
CA GLY A 123 18.86 19.15 27.00
C GLY A 123 19.05 18.45 25.65
N ARG A 124 19.56 17.21 25.65
CA ARG A 124 19.78 16.45 24.42
C ARG A 124 18.48 15.94 23.84
N CYS A 125 18.49 15.99 22.51
CA CYS A 125 17.77 15.11 21.61
C CYS A 125 18.70 13.96 21.22
#